data_AF-A0A8I0H9Q8-F1
#
_entry.id   AF-A0A8I0H9Q8-F1
#
_cell.length_a   1.000
_cell.length_b   1.000
_cell.length_c   1.000
_cell.angle_alpha   90.00
_cell.angle_beta   90.00
_cell.angle_gamma   90.00
#
_symmetry.space_group_name_H-M   'P 1'
#
loop_
_entity.id
_entity.type
_entity.pdbx_description
1 polymer ?
#
loop_
_entity_poly.entity_id
_entity_poly.type
_entity_poly.pdbx_seq_one_letter_code
_entity_poly.pdbx_strand_id
1 'polypeptide(L)'
;VADNIRYAGITMGKGEGFTLHNTKMNYTDRCGVCKDIAGSLISFLRMAGFEAYPAMTMAGSRVESIPADHFNHCVAVVKLSNGTYMPLDP
;
A
#
# COMPACT_ATOMS: atom_id res chain seq x y z
N VAL A 1 11.66 0.93 3.88
CA VAL A 1 10.99 0.29 2.71
C VAL A 1 11.28 1.10 1.46
N ALA A 2 10.93 2.39 1.43
CA ALA A 2 11.22 3.37 0.37
C ALA A 2 12.59 3.23 -0.29
N ASP A 3 13.68 3.31 0.48
CA ASP A 3 15.06 3.26 -0.07
C ASP A 3 15.46 1.91 -0.66
N ASN A 4 14.65 0.88 -0.47
CA ASN A 4 15.03 -0.52 -0.62
C ASN A 4 14.14 -1.29 -1.61
N ILE A 5 12.97 -0.77 -1.97
CA ILE A 5 12.07 -1.36 -2.95
C ILE A 5 11.88 -0.36 -4.08
N ARG A 6 12.26 -0.73 -5.30
CA ARG A 6 12.16 0.14 -6.46
C ARG A 6 10.72 0.25 -6.93
N TYR A 7 10.30 1.46 -7.29
CA TYR A 7 9.05 1.66 -8.00
C TYR A 7 9.16 1.11 -9.43
N ALA A 8 8.67 -0.10 -9.64
CA ALA A 8 8.66 -0.80 -10.92
C ALA A 8 7.62 -1.94 -10.85
N GLY A 9 6.69 -1.96 -11.81
CA GLY A 9 5.65 -2.98 -11.89
C GLY A 9 5.57 -3.61 -13.28
N ILE A 10 5.28 -4.90 -13.30
CA ILE A 10 4.84 -5.64 -14.49
C ILE A 10 3.47 -6.21 -14.20
N THR A 11 2.60 -6.27 -15.21
CA THR A 11 1.28 -6.86 -15.03
C THR A 11 1.39 -8.36 -14.76
N MET A 12 0.80 -8.83 -13.65
CA MET A 12 0.70 -10.26 -13.32
C MET A 12 -0.63 -10.89 -13.78
N GLY A 13 -1.39 -10.16 -14.60
CA GLY A 13 -2.63 -10.63 -15.21
C GLY A 13 -3.88 -10.02 -14.58
N LYS A 14 -4.96 -10.80 -14.54
CA LYS A 14 -6.28 -10.32 -14.10
C LYS A 14 -6.22 -9.89 -12.63
N GLY A 15 -6.67 -8.67 -12.36
CA GLY A 15 -6.73 -8.12 -11.00
C GLY A 15 -5.47 -7.37 -10.57
N GLU A 16 -4.47 -7.24 -11.45
CA GLU A 16 -3.25 -6.46 -11.18
C GLU A 16 -3.58 -5.07 -10.62
N GLY A 17 -4.58 -4.41 -11.22
CA GLY A 17 -4.98 -3.06 -10.86
C GLY A 17 -5.40 -2.85 -9.41
N PHE A 18 -5.65 -3.90 -8.61
CA PHE A 18 -6.08 -3.77 -7.20
C PHE A 18 -5.53 -4.85 -6.25
N THR A 19 -4.79 -5.84 -6.75
CA THR A 19 -4.27 -6.93 -5.92
C THR A 19 -3.01 -6.50 -5.20
N LEU A 20 -3.00 -6.55 -3.87
CA LEU A 20 -1.78 -6.42 -3.09
C LEU A 20 -1.00 -7.73 -3.17
N HIS A 21 0.19 -7.70 -3.76
CA HIS A 21 1.00 -8.90 -3.89
C HIS A 21 1.66 -9.32 -2.58
N ASN A 22 2.10 -10.58 -2.57
CA ASN A 22 2.70 -11.18 -1.39
C ASN A 22 4.00 -10.48 -0.99
N THR A 23 4.15 -10.15 0.29
CA THR A 23 5.33 -9.47 0.83
C THR A 23 6.64 -10.21 0.58
N LYS A 24 6.64 -11.55 0.62
CA LYS A 24 7.83 -12.35 0.33
C LYS A 24 8.31 -12.14 -1.11
N MET A 25 7.38 -12.07 -2.07
CA MET A 25 7.68 -11.80 -3.47
C MET A 25 8.26 -10.39 -3.62
N ASN A 26 7.51 -9.36 -3.20
CA ASN A 26 7.94 -7.96 -3.30
C ASN A 26 9.30 -7.70 -2.64
N TYR A 27 9.54 -8.33 -1.48
CA TYR A 27 10.81 -8.23 -0.77
C TYR A 27 11.96 -8.95 -1.48
N THR A 28 11.70 -10.10 -2.10
CA THR A 28 12.72 -10.86 -2.84
C THR A 28 13.09 -10.14 -4.13
N ASP A 29 12.09 -9.67 -4.88
CA ASP A 29 12.28 -9.04 -6.18
C ASP A 29 12.73 -7.58 -6.06
N ARG A 30 12.55 -6.98 -4.87
CA ARG A 30 12.94 -5.60 -4.54
C ARG A 30 12.27 -4.58 -5.47
N CYS A 31 11.07 -4.90 -5.95
CA CYS A 31 10.27 -4.05 -6.81
C CYS A 31 8.76 -4.18 -6.53
N GLY A 32 8.00 -3.20 -7.01
CA GLY A 32 6.54 -3.16 -6.98
C GLY A 32 6.03 -1.77 -7.34
N VAL A 33 4.71 -1.60 -7.40
CA VAL A 33 4.07 -0.27 -7.49
C VAL A 33 3.51 0.15 -6.12
N CYS A 34 2.83 1.30 -6.03
CA CYS A 34 2.33 1.86 -4.77
C CYS A 34 1.66 0.84 -3.83
N LYS A 35 0.74 0.00 -4.36
CA LYS A 35 0.05 -1.05 -3.57
C LYS A 35 0.98 -2.12 -2.99
N ASP A 36 2.07 -2.44 -3.69
CA ASP A 36 3.02 -3.49 -3.33
C ASP A 36 4.05 -2.99 -2.31
N ILE A 37 4.50 -1.75 -2.48
CA ILE A 37 5.39 -1.06 -1.54
C ILE A 37 4.63 -0.77 -0.24
N ALA A 38 3.39 -0.25 -0.33
CA ALA A 38 2.50 -0.09 0.80
C ALA A 38 2.22 -1.44 1.49
N GLY A 39 1.88 -2.50 0.75
CA GLY A 39 1.68 -3.85 1.26
C GLY A 39 2.88 -4.40 2.03
N SER A 40 4.09 -4.14 1.52
CA SER A 40 5.35 -4.52 2.17
C SER A 40 5.55 -3.76 3.49
N LEU A 41 5.31 -2.44 3.50
CA LEU A 41 5.37 -1.62 4.71
C LEU A 41 4.33 -2.07 5.75
N ILE A 42 3.09 -2.31 5.34
CA ILE A 42 2.01 -2.81 6.23
C ILE A 42 2.43 -4.12 6.89
N SER A 43 3.04 -5.04 6.13
CA SER A 43 3.50 -6.31 6.67
C SER A 43 4.59 -6.13 7.73
N PHE A 44 5.52 -5.21 7.49
CA PHE A 44 6.59 -4.90 8.44
C PHE A 44 6.06 -4.22 9.71
N LEU A 45 5.13 -3.28 9.57
CA LEU A 45 4.44 -2.64 10.68
C LEU A 45 3.68 -3.67 11.52
N ARG A 46 2.94 -4.58 10.89
CA ARG A 46 2.23 -5.66 11.59
C ARG A 46 3.18 -6.61 12.31
N MET A 47 4.30 -6.97 11.71
CA MET A 47 5.34 -7.76 12.39
C MET A 47 5.96 -7.01 13.58
N ALA A 48 6.04 -5.69 13.51
CA ALA A 48 6.49 -4.84 14.61
C ALA A 48 5.39 -4.57 15.66
N GLY A 49 4.20 -5.18 15.54
CA GLY A 49 3.11 -5.09 16.51
C GLY A 49 2.14 -3.93 16.30
N PHE A 50 2.21 -3.23 15.16
CA PHE A 50 1.28 -2.14 14.84
C PHE A 50 0.02 -2.63 14.11
N GLU A 51 -1.12 -2.01 14.41
CA GLU A 51 -2.32 -2.10 13.59
C GLU A 51 -2.13 -1.24 12.33
N ALA A 52 -1.95 -1.88 11.17
CA ALA A 52 -1.76 -1.20 9.88
C ALA A 52 -2.68 -1.75 8.78
N TYR A 53 -3.09 -0.88 7.86
CA TYR A 53 -4.08 -1.15 6.82
C TYR A 53 -3.66 -0.54 5.47
N PRO A 54 -4.07 -1.12 4.34
CA PRO A 54 -3.96 -0.46 3.05
C PRO A 54 -5.05 0.61 2.92
N ALA A 55 -4.68 1.77 2.40
CA ALA A 55 -5.63 2.79 1.98
C ALA A 55 -5.49 3.03 0.47
N MET A 56 -6.56 2.73 -0.27
CA MET A 56 -6.67 3.01 -1.69
C MET A 56 -7.22 4.42 -1.86
N THR A 57 -6.54 5.25 -2.64
CA THR A 57 -6.78 6.69 -2.71
C THR A 57 -6.86 7.19 -4.13
N MET A 58 -7.46 8.38 -4.27
CA MET A 58 -7.54 9.15 -5.49
C MET A 58 -6.64 10.39 -5.33
N ALA A 59 -5.32 10.18 -5.33
CA ALA A 59 -4.32 11.23 -5.16
C ALA A 59 -4.49 12.33 -6.23
N GLY A 60 -4.55 13.59 -5.78
CA GLY A 60 -4.77 14.75 -6.64
C GLY A 60 -6.18 14.84 -7.26
N SER A 61 -7.11 13.99 -6.85
CA SER A 61 -8.48 13.93 -7.35
C SER A 61 -9.49 14.18 -6.24
N ARG A 62 -10.73 14.55 -6.61
CA ARG A 62 -11.80 14.77 -5.64
C ARG A 62 -12.21 13.44 -5.01
N VAL A 63 -12.32 13.41 -3.68
CA VAL A 63 -12.81 12.26 -2.92
C VAL A 63 -14.27 12.52 -2.58
N GLU A 64 -15.13 11.54 -2.87
CA GLU A 64 -16.55 11.58 -2.55
C GLU A 64 -16.89 10.71 -1.34
N SER A 65 -18.07 10.94 -0.77
CA SER A 65 -18.67 10.06 0.25
C SER A 65 -19.28 8.78 -0.33
N ILE A 66 -19.29 8.62 -1.66
CA ILE A 66 -19.71 7.40 -2.34
C ILE A 66 -18.48 6.54 -2.71
N PRO A 67 -18.59 5.20 -2.69
CA PRO A 67 -17.49 4.33 -3.06
C PRO A 67 -17.05 4.56 -4.52
N ALA A 68 -15.74 4.68 -4.74
CA ALA A 68 -15.16 4.66 -6.07
C ALA A 68 -14.91 3.21 -6.52
N ASP A 69 -15.07 2.95 -7.81
CA ASP A 69 -14.76 1.66 -8.45
C ASP A 69 -13.29 1.57 -8.93
N HIS A 70 -12.54 2.66 -8.79
CA HIS A 70 -11.12 2.76 -9.11
C HIS A 70 -10.32 3.45 -8.00
N PHE A 71 -9.00 3.34 -8.09
CA PHE A 71 -8.04 4.14 -7.32
C PHE A 71 -6.84 4.43 -8.22
N ASN A 72 -6.05 5.45 -7.89
CA ASN A 72 -4.82 5.78 -8.63
C ASN A 72 -3.55 5.69 -7.76
N HIS A 73 -3.70 5.58 -6.43
CA HIS A 73 -2.58 5.48 -5.50
C HIS A 73 -2.94 4.68 -4.25
N CYS A 74 -1.95 4.03 -3.64
CA CYS A 74 -2.14 3.24 -2.42
C CYS A 74 -1.05 3.58 -1.41
N VAL A 75 -1.45 3.80 -0.15
CA VAL A 75 -0.57 4.12 0.97
C VAL A 75 -0.80 3.17 2.14
N ALA A 76 0.16 3.09 3.05
CA ALA A 76 -0.02 2.40 4.32
C ALA A 76 -0.66 3.35 5.34
N VAL A 77 -1.59 2.86 6.14
CA VAL A 77 -2.15 3.61 7.27
C VAL A 77 -1.89 2.85 8.55
N VAL A 78 -1.26 3.49 9.52
CA VAL A 78 -1.04 2.93 10.87
C VAL A 78 -1.99 3.59 11.86
N LYS A 79 -2.59 2.80 12.74
CA LYS A 79 -3.38 3.29 13.87
C LYS A 79 -2.44 3.47 15.07
N LEU A 80 -2.36 4.70 15.56
CA LEU A 80 -1.54 5.07 16.70
C LEU A 80 -2.26 4.72 18.02
N SER A 81 -1.50 4.68 19.11
CA SER A 81 -2.01 4.35 20.45
C SER A 81 -3.11 5.30 20.95
N ASN A 82 -3.11 6.55 20.48
CA ASN A 82 -4.15 7.54 20.77
C ASN A 82 -5.42 7.39 19.91
N GLY A 83 -5.52 6.32 19.11
CA GLY A 83 -6.67 6.03 18.23
C GLY A 83 -6.68 6.81 16.92
N THR A 84 -5.71 7.69 16.67
CA THR A 84 -5.59 8.42 15.40
C THR A 84 -4.95 7.54 14.32
N TYR A 85 -5.25 7.86 13.06
CA TYR A 85 -4.70 7.16 11.90
C TYR A 85 -3.68 8.05 11.21
N MET A 86 -2.49 7.51 10.94
CA MET A 86 -1.41 8.20 10.25
C MET A 86 -1.15 7.52 8.91
N PRO A 87 -1.32 8.24 7.78
CA PRO A 87 -0.91 7.76 6.48
C PRO A 87 0.61 7.84 6.31
N LEU A 88 1.18 6.81 5.69
CA LEU A 88 2.59 6.68 5.35
C LEU A 88 2.66 6.33 3.85
N ASP A 89 3.27 7.21 3.07
CA ASP A 89 3.46 7.06 1.62
C ASP A 89 4.92 6.67 1.33
N PRO A 90 5.22 5.37 1.12
CA PRO A 90 6.57 4.84 1.02
C PRO A 90 7.19 4.87 -0.40
#